data_AF-A0A838EWD3-F1
#
_entry.id   AF-A0A838EWD3-F1
#
_cell.length_a   1.000
_cell.length_b   1.000
_cell.length_c   1.000
_cell.angle_alpha   90.00
_cell.angle_beta   90.00
_cell.angle_gamma   90.00
#
_symmetry.space_group_name_H-M   'P 1'
#
loop_
_entity.id
_entity.type
_entity.pdbx_description
1 polymer ?
#
loop_
_entity_poly.entity_id
_entity_poly.type
_entity_poly.pdbx_seq_one_letter_code
_entity_poly.pdbx_strand_id
1 'polypeptide(L)' 'MHKNDYEGSLVLEKLAALNLMDDFYQAVDSDNIDEIVSLLEEAEIDDETIAIVLKQVENGD' A
#
# COMPACT_ATOMS: atom_id res chain seq x y z
N MET A 1 -12.08 7.46 17.98
CA MET A 1 -10.85 7.78 17.22
C MET A 1 -10.91 6.97 15.95
N HIS A 2 -11.46 7.54 14.88
CA HIS A 2 -11.44 6.97 13.52
C HIS A 2 -10.33 7.70 12.77
N LYS A 3 -9.12 7.13 12.71
CA LYS A 3 -8.00 7.77 12.02
C LYS A 3 -7.19 6.85 11.09
N ASN A 4 -7.51 5.56 10.95
CA ASN A 4 -6.72 4.65 10.11
C ASN A 4 -7.41 4.19 8.81
N ASP A 5 -8.74 4.16 8.74
CA ASP A 5 -9.40 3.73 7.49
C ASP A 5 -9.20 4.72 6.33
N TYR A 6 -8.98 6.01 6.65
CA TYR A 6 -8.87 7.06 5.65
C TYR A 6 -7.55 7.00 4.86
N GLU A 7 -6.48 6.47 5.45
CA GLU A 7 -5.20 6.28 4.75
C GLU A 7 -5.22 5.03 3.86
N GLY A 8 -5.77 3.92 4.35
CA GLY A 8 -5.85 2.68 3.59
C GLY A 8 -6.69 2.82 2.30
N SER A 9 -7.84 3.51 2.38
CA SER A 9 -8.65 3.77 1.18
C SER A 9 -7.95 4.71 0.19
N LEU A 10 -7.23 5.72 0.67
CA LEU A 10 -6.53 6.69 -0.18
C LEU A 10 -5.35 6.05 -0.92
N VAL A 11 -4.65 5.12 -0.29
CA VAL A 11 -3.56 4.33 -0.89
C VAL A 11 -4.08 3.54 -2.09
N LEU A 12 -5.17 2.79 -1.88
CA LEU A 12 -5.78 1.97 -2.94
C LEU A 12 -6.36 2.85 -4.06
N GLU A 13 -6.93 4.01 -3.73
CA GLU A 13 -7.40 4.97 -4.74
C GLU A 13 -6.27 5.50 -5.63
N LYS A 14 -5.11 5.83 -5.04
CA LYS A 14 -3.91 6.28 -5.78
C LYS A 14 -3.35 5.18 -6.67
N LEU A 15 -3.23 3.96 -6.17
CA LEU A 15 -2.79 2.80 -6.94
C LEU A 15 -3.76 2.49 -8.09
N ALA A 16 -5.07 2.56 -7.84
CA ALA A 16 -6.10 2.38 -8.86
C ALA A 16 -6.02 3.42 -9.97
N ALA A 17 -5.74 4.69 -9.62
CA ALA A 17 -5.58 5.77 -10.60
C ALA A 17 -4.40 5.54 -11.56
N LEU A 18 -3.40 4.75 -11.14
CA LEU A 18 -2.20 4.43 -11.90
C LEU A 18 -2.23 3.04 -12.55
N ASN A 19 -3.31 2.26 -12.38
CA ASN A 19 -3.40 0.84 -12.76
C ASN A 19 -2.35 -0.06 -12.07
N LEU A 20 -1.86 0.34 -10.90
CA LEU A 20 -0.90 -0.43 -10.10
C LEU A 20 -1.58 -1.37 -9.10
N MET A 21 -2.92 -1.46 -9.16
CA MET A 21 -3.69 -2.19 -8.16
C MET A 21 -3.46 -3.71 -8.25
N ASP A 22 -3.45 -4.26 -9.47
CA ASP A 22 -3.16 -5.69 -9.68
C ASP A 22 -1.73 -6.05 -9.24
N ASP A 23 -0.74 -5.21 -9.59
CA ASP A 23 0.66 -5.41 -9.20
C ASP A 23 0.83 -5.34 -7.67
N PHE A 24 0.12 -4.42 -7.01
CA PHE A 24 0.14 -4.31 -5.55
C PHE A 24 -0.40 -5.57 -4.87
N TYR A 25 -1.56 -6.09 -5.32
CA TYR A 25 -2.10 -7.33 -4.76
C TYR A 25 -1.20 -8.54 -5.03
N GLN A 26 -0.58 -8.61 -6.21
CA GLN A 26 0.38 -9.67 -6.52
C GLN A 26 1.62 -9.59 -5.61
N ALA A 27 2.13 -8.39 -5.34
CA ALA A 27 3.25 -8.17 -4.45
C ALA A 27 2.91 -8.54 -3.00
N VAL A 28 1.70 -8.22 -2.53
CA VAL A 28 1.18 -8.66 -1.22
C VAL A 28 1.05 -10.18 -1.14
N ASP A 29 0.43 -10.83 -2.12
CA ASP A 29 0.26 -12.29 -2.16
C ASP A 29 1.61 -13.05 -2.20
N SER A 30 2.65 -12.39 -2.72
CA SER A 30 4.01 -12.95 -2.83
C SER A 30 4.93 -12.56 -1.68
N ASP A 31 4.44 -11.84 -0.66
CA ASP A 31 5.24 -11.25 0.42
C ASP A 31 6.43 -10.39 -0.09
N ASN A 32 6.29 -9.78 -1.27
CA ASN A 32 7.37 -9.01 -1.90
C ASN A 32 7.36 -7.55 -1.42
N ILE A 33 7.94 -7.34 -0.25
CA ILE A 33 8.00 -6.02 0.41
C ILE A 33 8.68 -4.96 -0.46
N ASP A 34 9.77 -5.30 -1.16
CA ASP A 34 10.50 -4.36 -2.02
C ASP A 34 9.62 -3.85 -3.18
N GLU A 35 8.79 -4.73 -3.74
CA GLU A 35 7.85 -4.39 -4.82
C GLU A 35 6.68 -3.56 -4.29
N ILE A 36 6.14 -3.90 -3.11
CA ILE A 36 5.12 -3.10 -2.43
C ILE A 36 5.60 -1.66 -2.21
N VAL A 37 6.83 -1.48 -1.70
CA VAL A 37 7.39 -0.14 -1.48
C VAL A 37 7.51 0.63 -2.79
N SER A 38 8.06 -0.01 -3.83
CA SER A 38 8.25 0.64 -5.14
C SER A 38 6.93 1.13 -5.74
N LEU A 39 5.86 0.33 -5.64
CA LEU A 39 4.52 0.68 -6.14
C LEU A 39 3.89 1.84 -5.35
N LEU A 40 4.11 1.88 -4.03
CA LEU A 40 3.60 2.96 -3.18
C LEU A 40 4.37 4.27 -3.43
N GLU A 41 5.69 4.20 -3.63
CA GLU A 41 6.50 5.35 -4.03
C GLU A 41 6.07 5.90 -5.40
N GLU A 42 5.81 5.02 -6.37
CA GLU A 42 5.29 5.39 -7.70
C GLU A 42 3.91 6.06 -7.61
N ALA A 43 3.11 5.68 -6.62
CA ALA A 43 1.84 6.29 -6.29
C ALA A 43 1.94 7.63 -5.52
N GLU A 44 3.15 8.16 -5.36
CA GLU A 44 3.46 9.37 -4.58
C GLU A 44 2.87 9.27 -3.17
N ILE A 45 3.09 8.14 -2.50
CA ILE A 45 2.70 7.90 -1.12
C ILE A 45 3.89 8.22 -0.22
N ASP A 46 3.61 8.91 0.88
CA ASP A 46 4.65 9.33 1.83
C ASP A 46 5.21 8.13 2.62
N ASP A 47 6.49 8.22 2.98
CA ASP A 47 7.21 7.20 3.74
C ASP A 47 6.49 6.80 5.04
N GLU A 48 5.81 7.75 5.71
CA GLU A 48 5.03 7.47 6.92
C GLU A 48 3.85 6.54 6.62
N THR A 49 3.13 6.79 5.53
CA THR A 49 2.00 5.95 5.09
C THR A 49 2.49 4.59 4.59
N ILE A 50 3.63 4.54 3.87
CA ILE A 50 4.24 3.27 3.44
C ILE A 50 4.55 2.39 4.67
N ALA A 51 5.16 2.97 5.71
CA ALA A 51 5.47 2.24 6.94
C ALA A 51 4.22 1.70 7.66
N ILE A 52 3.07 2.38 7.54
CA ILE A 52 1.79 1.92 8.09
C ILE A 52 1.25 0.75 7.27
N VAL A 53 1.27 0.85 5.93
CA VAL A 53 0.81 -0.21 5.02
C VAL A 53 1.64 -1.47 5.19
N LEU A 54 2.97 -1.35 5.25
CA LEU A 54 3.87 -2.49 5.47
C LEU A 54 3.57 -3.21 6.79
N LYS A 55 3.29 -2.46 7.87
CA LYS A 55 2.88 -3.05 9.14
C LYS A 55 1.55 -3.79 9.06
N GLN A 56 0.61 -3.37 8.22
CA GLN A 56 -0.65 -4.09 8.03
C GLN A 56 -0.41 -5.39 7.27
N VAL A 57 0.35 -5.34 6.18
CA VAL A 57 0.73 -6.50 5.38
C VAL A 57 1.47 -7.55 6.25
N GLU A 58 2.44 -7.14 7.07
CA GLU A 58 3.17 -8.06 7.96
C GLU A 58 2.31 -8.68 9.07
N ASN A 59 1.24 -8.00 9.50
CA ASN A 59 0.34 -8.52 10.55
C ASN A 59 -0.77 -9.43 9.99
N GLY A 60 -0.95 -9.51 8.66
CA GLY A 60 -1.91 -10.41 8.02
C GLY A 60 -3.37 -10.14 8.38
N ASP A 61 -3.71 -8.89 8.72
CA ASP A 61 -5.06 -8.42 9.07
C ASP A 61 -5.60 -7.48 7.98
#